data_AF-T1ABH9-F1
#
_entry.id   AF-T1ABH9-F1
#
_cell.length_a   1.000
_cell.length_b   1.000
_cell.length_c   1.000
_cell.angle_alpha   90.00
_cell.angle_beta   90.00
_cell.angle_gamma   90.00
#
_symmetry.space_group_name_H-M   'P 1'
#
loop_
_entity.id
_entity.type
_entity.pdbx_description
1 polymer ?
#
loop_
_entity_poly.entity_id
_entity_poly.type
_entity_poly.pdbx_seq_one_letter_code
_entity_poly.pdbx_strand_id
1 'polypeptide(L)'
;PDILTEAGIRSMSSIDPMYDRGYHTGQIWPLMTGWHAIAAYNNEMSEIGERFIWSFVDLAFSASDPGRINEAYDPEFYQPKGQFAQVWSHALFIMSIMEGMLNMLPTWRNGITPLDAVKSRLPEGMDFLRIDRMKFQESSYTVLVTADGNVSVTKETKE
;
A
#
# COMPACT_ATOMS: atom_id res chain seq x y z
N PRO A 1 -12.69 4.18 13.90
CA PRO A 1 -13.04 5.39 13.11
C PRO A 1 -14.03 5.01 12.01
N ASP A 2 -15.15 5.72 11.89
CA ASP A 2 -16.25 5.35 10.98
C ASP A 2 -15.92 5.57 9.50
N ILE A 3 -14.70 5.98 9.14
CA ILE A 3 -14.24 6.14 7.75
C ILE A 3 -13.67 4.85 7.14
N LEU A 4 -13.36 3.85 7.96
CA LEU A 4 -12.82 2.57 7.52
C LEU A 4 -13.92 1.71 6.88
N THR A 5 -13.60 1.07 5.76
CA THR A 5 -14.49 0.15 5.03
C THR A 5 -13.72 -1.08 4.58
N GLU A 6 -14.42 -2.08 4.03
CA GLU A 6 -13.76 -3.27 3.47
C GLU A 6 -12.94 -2.95 2.22
N ALA A 7 -13.41 -2.01 1.38
CA ALA A 7 -12.74 -1.62 0.14
C ALA A 7 -11.71 -0.48 0.31
N GLY A 8 -11.37 -0.10 1.55
CA GLY A 8 -10.42 0.98 1.84
C GLY A 8 -11.01 2.08 2.72
N ILE A 9 -10.58 3.32 2.52
CA ILE A 9 -10.99 4.46 3.36
C ILE A 9 -11.86 5.48 2.62
N ARG A 10 -12.95 5.89 3.26
CA ARG A 10 -13.76 7.02 2.80
C ARG A 10 -13.00 8.34 2.93
N SER A 11 -13.27 9.28 2.02
CA SER A 11 -12.73 10.63 2.09
C SER A 11 -13.25 11.44 3.28
N MET A 12 -14.37 11.03 3.87
CA MET A 12 -15.06 11.73 4.95
C MET A 12 -15.82 10.75 5.85
N SER A 13 -16.01 11.14 7.10
CA SER A 13 -16.85 10.47 8.09
C SER A 13 -18.31 10.42 7.63
N SER A 14 -18.97 9.29 7.82
CA SER A 14 -20.38 9.09 7.49
C SER A 14 -21.35 9.83 8.41
N ILE A 15 -20.85 10.32 9.55
CA ILE A 15 -21.62 11.16 10.49
C ILE A 15 -21.43 12.66 10.26
N ASP A 16 -20.57 13.05 9.31
CA ASP A 16 -20.39 14.46 8.94
C ASP A 16 -21.64 14.99 8.21
N PRO A 17 -22.17 16.19 8.54
CA PRO A 17 -23.33 16.76 7.84
C PRO A 17 -23.13 16.97 6.32
N MET A 18 -21.89 17.05 5.85
CA MET A 18 -21.55 17.16 4.43
C MET A 18 -21.45 15.81 3.73
N TYR A 19 -21.56 14.70 4.45
CA TYR A 19 -21.47 13.37 3.88
C TYR A 19 -22.67 13.08 2.97
N ASP A 20 -22.40 12.92 1.68
CA ASP A 20 -23.41 12.61 0.66
C ASP A 20 -22.96 11.47 -0.28
N ARG A 21 -21.87 10.77 0.08
CA ARG A 21 -21.22 9.73 -0.76
C ARG A 21 -20.68 10.29 -2.08
N GLY A 22 -20.52 11.60 -2.17
CA GLY A 22 -19.98 12.30 -3.31
C GLY A 22 -18.46 12.18 -3.42
N TYR A 23 -17.94 12.74 -4.51
CA TYR A 23 -16.57 12.57 -4.97
C TYR A 23 -15.52 12.94 -3.91
N HIS A 24 -15.70 14.07 -3.20
CA HIS A 24 -14.82 14.46 -2.08
C HIS A 24 -15.51 14.38 -0.72
N THR A 25 -16.75 13.91 -0.69
CA THR A 25 -17.70 13.97 0.44
C THR A 25 -18.22 12.58 0.80
N GLY A 26 -17.43 11.53 0.53
CA GLY A 26 -17.71 10.20 1.05
C GLY A 26 -17.25 9.02 0.22
N GLN A 27 -16.83 9.21 -1.03
CA GLN A 27 -16.26 8.11 -1.83
C GLN A 27 -14.98 7.55 -1.22
N ILE A 28 -14.69 6.29 -1.55
CA ILE A 28 -13.45 5.63 -1.17
C ILE A 28 -12.39 5.95 -2.20
N TRP A 29 -11.24 6.44 -1.75
CA TRP A 29 -10.11 6.76 -2.62
C TRP A 29 -8.96 5.80 -2.32
N PRO A 30 -8.54 4.95 -3.27
CA PRO A 30 -7.37 4.11 -3.05
C PRO A 30 -6.10 4.94 -2.79
N LEU A 31 -6.02 6.16 -3.36
CA LEU A 31 -5.01 7.17 -2.97
C LEU A 31 -4.96 7.41 -1.45
N MET A 32 -6.11 7.75 -0.85
CA MET A 32 -6.20 8.02 0.59
C MET A 32 -6.01 6.76 1.43
N THR A 33 -6.44 5.62 0.89
CA THR A 33 -6.26 4.30 1.49
C THR A 33 -4.77 3.98 1.62
N GLY A 34 -3.98 4.24 0.58
CA GLY A 34 -2.53 4.05 0.63
C GLY A 34 -1.82 4.99 1.61
N TRP A 35 -2.22 6.27 1.67
CA TRP A 35 -1.69 7.17 2.72
C TRP A 35 -1.96 6.65 4.13
N HIS A 36 -3.17 6.13 4.37
CA HIS A 36 -3.51 5.52 5.65
C HIS A 36 -2.75 4.22 5.92
N ALA A 37 -2.53 3.38 4.90
CA ALA A 37 -1.71 2.18 5.05
C ALA A 37 -0.28 2.52 5.49
N ILE A 38 0.36 3.46 4.79
CA ILE A 38 1.71 3.94 5.14
C ILE A 38 1.72 4.53 6.57
N ALA A 39 0.73 5.36 6.90
CA ALA A 39 0.62 5.93 8.24
C ALA A 39 0.41 4.86 9.33
N ALA A 40 -0.41 3.85 9.07
CA ALA A 40 -0.67 2.75 10.00
C ALA A 40 0.62 1.97 10.29
N TYR A 41 1.37 1.58 9.27
CA TYR A 41 2.66 0.93 9.46
C TYR A 41 3.67 1.81 10.21
N ASN A 42 3.70 3.12 9.93
CA ASN A 42 4.59 4.06 10.63
C ASN A 42 4.27 4.23 12.12
N ASN A 43 3.04 3.92 12.53
CA ASN A 43 2.56 4.02 13.91
C ASN A 43 2.33 2.65 14.58
N GLU A 44 3.01 1.60 14.09
CA GLU A 44 2.94 0.24 14.66
C GLU A 44 1.55 -0.41 14.61
N MET A 45 0.66 0.10 13.75
CA MET A 45 -0.68 -0.45 13.51
C MET A 45 -0.66 -1.39 12.30
N SER A 46 0.24 -2.38 12.30
CA SER A 46 0.51 -3.25 11.15
C SER A 46 -0.73 -3.98 10.65
N GLU A 47 -1.61 -4.43 11.55
CA GLU A 47 -2.88 -5.09 11.18
C GLU A 47 -3.79 -4.18 10.33
N ILE A 48 -3.84 -2.88 10.63
CA ILE A 48 -4.61 -1.92 9.83
C ILE A 48 -3.93 -1.69 8.47
N GLY A 49 -2.61 -1.56 8.47
CA GLY A 49 -1.82 -1.43 7.24
C GLY A 49 -2.02 -2.63 6.31
N GLU A 50 -1.99 -3.84 6.86
CA GLU A 50 -2.24 -5.10 6.16
C GLU A 50 -3.65 -5.16 5.57
N ARG A 51 -4.68 -4.81 6.34
CA ARG A 51 -6.06 -4.78 5.82
C ARG A 51 -6.20 -3.86 4.61
N PHE A 52 -5.49 -2.73 4.59
CA PHE A 52 -5.49 -1.86 3.43
C PHE A 52 -4.70 -2.43 2.24
N ILE A 53 -3.57 -3.11 2.47
CA ILE A 53 -2.86 -3.85 1.41
C ILE A 53 -3.81 -4.87 0.75
N TRP A 54 -4.52 -5.66 1.55
CA TRP A 54 -5.49 -6.63 1.02
C TRP A 54 -6.65 -5.96 0.29
N SER A 55 -7.13 -4.80 0.77
CA SER A 55 -8.17 -4.06 0.03
C SER A 55 -7.74 -3.67 -1.39
N PHE A 56 -6.47 -3.31 -1.61
CA PHE A 56 -5.97 -3.05 -2.97
C PHE A 56 -5.95 -4.32 -3.82
N VAL A 57 -5.54 -5.45 -3.24
CA VAL A 57 -5.53 -6.75 -3.91
C VAL A 57 -6.95 -7.13 -4.32
N ASP A 58 -7.91 -7.07 -3.39
CA ASP A 58 -9.31 -7.38 -3.66
C ASP A 58 -9.87 -6.51 -4.78
N LEU A 59 -9.64 -5.20 -4.73
CA LEU A 59 -10.06 -4.27 -5.78
C LEU A 59 -9.46 -4.60 -7.15
N ALA A 60 -8.18 -4.97 -7.20
CA ALA A 60 -7.47 -5.30 -8.43
C ALA A 60 -7.96 -6.61 -9.05
N PHE A 61 -8.27 -7.62 -8.24
CA PHE A 61 -8.73 -8.94 -8.70
C PHE A 61 -10.24 -9.02 -8.93
N SER A 62 -11.04 -8.18 -8.24
CA SER A 62 -12.49 -8.09 -8.46
C SER A 62 -12.87 -7.15 -9.61
N ALA A 63 -11.92 -6.41 -10.17
CA ALA A 63 -12.17 -5.51 -11.28
C ALA A 63 -12.56 -6.28 -12.55
N SER A 64 -13.47 -5.67 -13.33
CA SER A 64 -13.86 -6.19 -14.66
C SER A 64 -12.67 -6.30 -15.62
N ASP A 65 -11.69 -5.42 -15.46
CA ASP A 65 -10.40 -5.47 -16.16
C ASP A 65 -9.35 -5.90 -15.13
N PRO A 66 -8.75 -7.10 -15.26
CA PRO A 66 -7.84 -7.64 -14.25
C PRO A 66 -6.66 -6.71 -13.94
N GLY A 67 -6.37 -6.53 -12.66
CA GLY A 67 -5.25 -5.71 -12.17
C GLY A 67 -5.56 -4.22 -12.04
N ARG A 68 -6.79 -3.79 -12.40
CA ARG A 68 -7.20 -2.39 -12.38
C ARG A 68 -7.59 -1.93 -10.98
N ILE A 69 -6.96 -0.85 -10.52
CA ILE A 69 -7.39 -0.08 -9.36
C ILE A 69 -7.94 1.27 -9.86
N ASN A 70 -9.23 1.50 -9.58
CA ASN A 70 -9.99 2.64 -10.07
C ASN A 70 -9.66 3.93 -9.29
N GLU A 71 -10.02 5.10 -9.82
CA GLU A 71 -9.83 6.39 -9.12
C GLU A 71 -10.52 6.46 -7.76
N ALA A 72 -11.79 6.07 -7.74
CA ALA A 72 -12.60 6.05 -6.55
C ALA A 72 -13.61 4.90 -6.60
N TYR A 73 -14.21 4.60 -5.45
CA TYR A 73 -15.24 3.57 -5.30
C TYR A 73 -16.41 4.11 -4.50
N ASP A 74 -17.60 3.62 -4.85
CA ASP A 74 -18.80 3.84 -4.06
C ASP A 74 -18.62 3.31 -2.63
N PRO A 75 -18.95 4.07 -1.59
CA PRO A 75 -18.65 3.68 -0.21
C PRO A 75 -19.54 2.58 0.37
N GLU A 76 -20.64 2.22 -0.30
CA GLU A 76 -21.58 1.19 0.14
C GLU A 76 -21.51 -0.05 -0.76
N PHE A 77 -21.47 0.15 -2.07
CA PHE A 77 -21.54 -0.96 -3.05
C PHE A 77 -20.20 -1.29 -3.71
N TYR A 78 -19.14 -0.54 -3.36
CA TYR A 78 -17.77 -0.71 -3.87
C TYR A 78 -17.66 -0.77 -5.40
N GLN A 79 -18.61 -0.11 -6.09
CA GLN A 79 -18.59 0.01 -7.53
C GLN A 79 -17.58 1.08 -7.97
N PRO A 80 -16.81 0.85 -9.04
CA PRO A 80 -15.84 1.83 -9.52
C PRO A 80 -16.52 3.15 -9.93
N LYS A 81 -15.91 4.28 -9.57
CA LYS A 81 -16.32 5.66 -9.87
C LYS A 81 -15.14 6.50 -10.39
N GLY A 82 -15.38 7.43 -11.30
CA GLY A 82 -14.32 8.29 -11.85
C GLY A 82 -13.48 7.57 -12.90
N GLN A 83 -12.21 7.96 -13.03
CA GLN A 83 -11.27 7.42 -14.01
C GLN A 83 -10.98 5.94 -13.79
N PHE A 84 -11.07 5.18 -14.88
CA PHE A 84 -11.00 3.71 -14.86
C PHE A 84 -9.64 3.19 -14.38
N ALA A 85 -8.54 3.84 -14.76
CA ALA A 85 -7.19 3.49 -14.35
C ALA A 85 -6.43 4.76 -13.98
N GLN A 86 -6.25 4.95 -12.68
CA GLN A 86 -5.64 6.14 -12.15
C GLN A 86 -4.29 5.77 -11.53
N VAL A 87 -3.20 6.29 -12.13
CA VAL A 87 -1.84 5.82 -11.82
C VAL A 87 -1.47 6.04 -10.36
N TRP A 88 -1.96 7.12 -9.74
CA TRP A 88 -1.65 7.36 -8.33
C TRP A 88 -2.31 6.34 -7.40
N SER A 89 -3.49 5.80 -7.72
CA SER A 89 -4.08 4.70 -6.94
C SER A 89 -3.24 3.41 -6.99
N HIS A 90 -2.68 3.08 -8.15
CA HIS A 90 -1.76 1.94 -8.30
C HIS A 90 -0.41 2.20 -7.63
N ALA A 91 0.11 3.42 -7.78
CA ALA A 91 1.36 3.83 -7.14
C ALA A 91 1.25 3.70 -5.62
N LEU A 92 0.10 4.06 -5.04
CA LEU A 92 -0.10 3.97 -3.60
C LEU A 92 -0.20 2.53 -3.08
N PHE A 93 -0.66 1.57 -3.88
CA PHE A 93 -0.52 0.16 -3.52
C PHE A 93 0.97 -0.23 -3.39
N ILE A 94 1.77 0.08 -4.41
CA ILE A 94 3.21 -0.20 -4.42
C ILE A 94 3.92 0.53 -3.28
N MET A 95 3.63 1.81 -3.06
CA MET A 95 4.23 2.60 -1.98
C MET A 95 3.82 2.10 -0.61
N SER A 96 2.60 1.59 -0.43
CA SER A 96 2.17 1.00 0.84
C SER A 96 2.98 -0.25 1.19
N ILE A 97 3.36 -1.06 0.20
CA ILE A 97 4.28 -2.19 0.35
C ILE A 97 5.69 -1.68 0.64
N MET A 98 6.24 -0.82 -0.22
CA MET A 98 7.64 -0.39 -0.15
C MET A 98 7.91 0.48 1.08
N GLU A 99 7.18 1.57 1.25
CA GLU A 99 7.42 2.57 2.30
C GLU A 99 6.70 2.24 3.61
N GLY A 100 5.51 1.64 3.54
CA GLY A 100 4.75 1.26 4.73
C GLY A 100 5.24 -0.05 5.33
N MET A 101 4.94 -1.14 4.65
CA MET A 101 5.18 -2.50 5.13
C MET A 101 6.68 -2.79 5.30
N LEU A 102 7.48 -2.51 4.27
CA LEU A 102 8.92 -2.78 4.28
C LEU A 102 9.74 -1.63 4.86
N ASN A 103 9.16 -0.45 5.12
CA ASN A 103 9.88 0.73 5.63
C ASN A 103 11.05 1.20 4.73
N MET A 104 10.98 0.95 3.43
CA MET A 104 11.97 1.33 2.42
C MET A 104 11.70 2.75 1.91
N LEU A 105 12.06 3.76 2.70
CA LEU A 105 11.87 5.16 2.33
C LEU A 105 12.85 5.59 1.23
N PRO A 106 12.46 6.43 0.25
CA PRO A 106 13.30 6.81 -0.90
C PRO A 106 14.45 7.78 -0.57
N THR A 107 14.73 8.05 0.72
CA THR A 107 15.70 9.07 1.13
C THR A 107 16.71 8.53 2.12
N TRP A 108 17.93 9.07 2.00
CA TRP A 108 18.96 8.91 3.02
C TRP A 108 18.56 9.72 4.25
N ARG A 109 18.26 9.05 5.37
CA ARG A 109 18.00 9.73 6.65
C ARG A 109 19.06 9.30 7.64
N ASN A 110 19.82 10.26 8.16
CA ASN A 110 20.80 10.05 9.24
C ASN A 110 21.83 8.93 8.96
N GLY A 111 22.25 8.74 7.70
CA GLY A 111 23.21 7.69 7.36
C GLY A 111 22.60 6.34 6.97
N ILE A 112 21.29 6.16 7.16
CA ILE A 112 20.58 4.90 6.91
C ILE A 112 20.03 4.91 5.47
N THR A 113 20.35 3.87 4.70
CA THR A 113 19.84 3.68 3.34
C THR A 113 18.46 3.02 3.37
N PRO A 114 17.68 3.09 2.26
CA PRO A 114 16.41 2.37 2.17
C PRO A 114 16.55 0.87 2.39
N LEU A 115 17.74 0.31 2.09
CA LEU A 115 18.06 -1.11 2.26
C LEU A 115 18.37 -1.47 3.72
N ASP A 116 18.96 -0.55 4.48
CA ASP A 116 19.24 -0.74 5.92
C ASP A 116 17.99 -0.58 6.78
N ALA A 117 17.00 0.16 6.28
CA ALA A 117 15.77 0.48 6.99
C ALA A 117 14.68 -0.60 6.86
N VAL A 118 14.94 -1.68 6.10
CA VAL A 118 13.94 -2.70 5.79
C VAL A 118 13.43 -3.37 7.07
N LYS A 119 12.11 -3.42 7.25
CA LYS A 119 11.44 -4.12 8.36
C LYS A 119 10.67 -5.33 7.84
N SER A 120 10.69 -6.42 8.60
CA SER A 120 9.77 -7.54 8.37
C SER A 120 8.44 -7.25 9.06
N ARG A 121 7.41 -6.99 8.26
CA ARG A 121 6.01 -6.79 8.68
C ARG A 121 5.09 -7.47 7.69
N LEU A 122 5.43 -8.69 7.31
CA LEU A 122 4.69 -9.44 6.31
C LEU A 122 3.27 -9.74 6.81
N PRO A 123 2.26 -9.74 5.92
CA PRO A 123 0.91 -10.17 6.23
C PRO A 123 0.86 -11.58 6.81
N GLU A 124 -0.19 -11.88 7.56
CA GLU A 124 -0.41 -13.24 8.07
C GLU A 124 -0.52 -14.23 6.89
N GLY A 125 0.17 -15.37 7.01
CA GLY A 125 0.17 -16.42 5.98
C GLY A 125 1.14 -16.19 4.81
N MET A 126 1.88 -15.07 4.77
CA MET A 126 2.94 -14.86 3.78
C MET A 126 4.28 -15.37 4.29
N ASP A 127 4.80 -16.45 3.70
CA ASP A 127 6.08 -17.06 4.12
C ASP A 127 7.29 -16.15 3.88
N PHE A 128 7.31 -15.47 2.73
CA PHE A 128 8.37 -14.56 2.35
C PHE A 128 7.91 -13.55 1.29
N LEU A 129 8.62 -12.42 1.23
CA LEU A 129 8.57 -11.43 0.15
C LEU A 129 9.97 -11.27 -0.43
N ARG A 130 10.08 -11.35 -1.76
CA ARG A 130 11.34 -11.17 -2.49
C ARG A 130 11.20 -10.08 -3.54
N ILE A 131 12.11 -9.10 -3.51
CA ILE A 131 12.27 -8.07 -4.54
C ILE A 131 13.58 -8.34 -5.25
N ASP A 132 13.50 -8.77 -6.51
CA ASP A 132 14.66 -8.99 -7.37
C ASP A 132 15.04 -7.74 -8.16
N ARG A 133 16.35 -7.57 -8.41
CA ARG A 133 16.90 -6.52 -9.28
C ARG A 133 16.45 -5.10 -8.88
N MET A 134 16.25 -4.87 -7.58
CA MET A 134 15.92 -3.54 -7.08
C MET A 134 17.09 -2.61 -7.36
N LYS A 135 16.84 -1.55 -8.14
CA LYS A 135 17.85 -0.54 -8.45
C LYS A 135 17.98 0.42 -7.27
N PHE A 136 19.20 0.59 -6.80
CA PHE A 136 19.56 1.64 -5.86
C PHE A 136 20.96 2.15 -6.17
N GLN A 137 21.06 3.44 -6.51
CA GLN A 137 22.28 4.04 -7.09
C GLN A 137 22.75 3.23 -8.33
N GLU A 138 24.05 2.98 -8.45
CA GLU A 138 24.67 2.28 -9.58
C GLU A 138 24.63 0.74 -9.45
N SER A 139 23.81 0.20 -8.56
CA SER A 139 23.80 -1.23 -8.20
C SER A 139 22.38 -1.81 -8.21
N SER A 140 22.31 -3.13 -8.34
CA SER A 140 21.07 -3.90 -8.22
C SER A 140 21.15 -4.76 -6.97
N TYR A 141 20.03 -4.93 -6.29
CA TYR A 141 19.94 -5.69 -5.05
C TYR A 141 18.76 -6.65 -5.10
N THR A 142 18.96 -7.83 -4.53
CA THR A 142 17.87 -8.70 -4.12
C THR A 142 17.57 -8.46 -2.64
N VAL A 143 16.32 -8.15 -2.32
CA VAL A 143 15.82 -8.03 -0.94
C VAL A 143 14.91 -9.21 -0.67
N LEU A 144 15.20 -9.99 0.37
CA LEU A 144 14.36 -11.08 0.85
C LEU A 144 13.97 -10.79 2.30
N VAL A 145 12.68 -10.88 2.57
CA VAL A 145 12.07 -10.76 3.89
C VAL A 145 11.29 -12.04 4.15
N THR A 146 11.44 -12.64 5.32
CA THR A 146 10.76 -13.90 5.70
C THR A 146 9.86 -13.69 6.91
N ALA A 147 8.88 -14.57 7.07
CA ALA A 147 7.86 -14.53 8.13
C ALA A 147 8.47 -14.61 9.55
N ASP A 148 9.61 -15.26 9.70
CA ASP A 148 10.36 -15.35 10.96
C ASP A 148 11.10 -14.05 11.34
N GLY A 149 10.94 -12.99 10.52
CA GLY A 149 11.51 -11.68 10.77
C GLY A 149 12.87 -11.43 10.11
N ASN A 150 13.46 -12.44 9.44
CA ASN A 150 14.76 -12.26 8.80
C ASN A 150 14.66 -11.36 7.56
N VAL A 151 15.66 -10.49 7.41
CA VAL A 151 15.83 -9.61 6.26
C VAL A 151 17.24 -9.83 5.72
N SER A 152 17.34 -10.16 4.43
CA SER A 152 18.62 -10.23 3.72
C SER A 152 18.61 -9.32 2.51
N VAL A 153 19.64 -8.49 2.40
CA VAL A 153 19.88 -7.64 1.23
C VAL A 153 21.18 -8.08 0.59
N THR A 154 21.10 -8.54 -0.66
CA THR A 154 22.27 -9.03 -1.40
C THR A 154 22.50 -8.16 -2.62
N LYS A 155 23.71 -7.61 -2.77
CA LYS A 155 24.11 -6.90 -3.98
C LYS A 155 24.35 -7.89 -5.11
N GLU A 156 23.72 -7.67 -6.25
CA GLU A 156 23.89 -8.51 -7.43
C GLU A 156 25.23 -8.16 -8.10
N THR A 157 26.03 -9.19 -8.39
CA THR A 157 27.19 -9.07 -9.27
C THR A 157 26.71 -8.91 -10.71
N LYS A 158 27.31 -7.97 -11.45
CA LYS A 158 27.06 -7.86 -12.90
C LYS A 158 27.47 -9.19 -13.56
N GLU A 159 26.55 -9.80 -14.30
CA GLU A 159 26.86 -10.86 -15.26
C GLU A 159 27.77 -10.33 -16.38
#